data_AF-A0A6B2LD78-F1
#
_entry.id   AF-A0A6B2LD78-F1
#
_cell.length_a   1.000
_cell.length_b   1.000
_cell.length_c   1.000
_cell.angle_alpha   90.00
_cell.angle_beta   90.00
_cell.angle_gamma   90.00
#
_symmetry.space_group_name_H-M   'P 1'
#
loop_
_entity.id
_entity.type
_entity.pdbx_description
1 polymer ?
#
loop_
_entity_poly.entity_id
_entity_poly.type
_entity_poly.pdbx_seq_one_letter_code
_entity_poly.pdbx_strand_id
1 'polypeptide(L)'
;MSSRSTAFYNLLMQEKKNTPDNNLIHINIEHYSYDQFYALLVFIYAEIIDFNVLLEMEKMISEYSVTRLIEYLKFIRKEISTIPPSTFHEDFLKTLLPEDSEITKLFGNVSFKIDDKMITTHKVFLCARSEYFNTMFAKGMLESQTNVIQILTDKNMEFGHPVENVNNLLQYIYSDKLDIDVNAAIGLLPLTTQYNMERCKHLCESIIEKEVETDTVLFVFQVARFYGADKLKEYCLSLIKKDLKKVQQTETWKTLSNQELEEIMKHSQT
;
A
#
# COMPACT_ATOMS: atom_id res chain seq x y z
N MET A 1 -24.82 15.67 45.36
CA MET A 1 -24.74 15.67 43.89
C MET A 1 -23.84 14.53 43.50
N SER A 2 -24.33 13.50 42.78
CA SER A 2 -23.43 12.51 42.20
C SER A 2 -22.54 13.24 41.19
N SER A 3 -21.23 13.05 41.28
CA SER A 3 -20.34 13.68 40.30
C SER A 3 -20.70 13.18 38.90
N ARG A 4 -20.81 14.11 37.94
CA ARG A 4 -20.99 13.80 36.51
C ARG A 4 -19.77 13.09 35.90
N SER A 5 -18.67 13.02 36.64
CA SER A 5 -17.49 12.19 36.38
C SER A 5 -16.86 11.74 37.71
N THR A 6 -16.94 10.45 38.02
CA THR A 6 -16.37 9.91 39.26
C THR A 6 -14.84 10.01 39.27
N ALA A 7 -14.19 9.73 38.14
CA ALA A 7 -12.74 9.77 38.04
C ALA A 7 -12.20 11.22 38.12
N PHE A 8 -12.83 12.17 37.42
CA PHE A 8 -12.43 13.57 37.49
C PHE A 8 -12.66 14.17 38.88
N TYR A 9 -13.76 13.80 39.55
CA TYR A 9 -13.98 14.19 40.93
C TYR A 9 -12.90 13.65 41.87
N ASN A 10 -12.52 12.38 41.72
CA ASN A 10 -11.45 11.79 42.52
C ASN A 10 -10.11 12.49 42.29
N LEU A 11 -9.79 12.83 41.04
CA LEU A 11 -8.61 13.63 40.68
C LEU A 11 -8.63 15.00 41.40
N LEU A 12 -9.73 15.74 41.31
CA LEU A 12 -9.87 17.04 41.97
C LEU A 12 -9.69 16.93 43.50
N MET A 13 -10.26 15.89 44.10
CA MET A 13 -10.15 15.67 45.56
C MET A 13 -8.74 15.25 45.98
N GLN A 14 -8.00 14.54 45.12
CA GLN A 14 -6.60 14.20 45.35
C GLN A 14 -5.70 15.43 45.26
N GLU A 15 -5.84 16.24 44.20
CA GLU A 15 -5.04 17.45 44.03
C GLU A 15 -5.29 18.47 45.14
N LYS A 16 -6.54 18.60 45.58
CA LYS A 16 -6.90 19.46 46.72
C LYS A 16 -6.26 19.02 48.04
N LYS A 17 -6.06 17.71 48.26
CA LYS A 17 -5.33 17.21 49.45
C LYS A 17 -3.85 17.56 49.39
N ASN A 18 -3.28 17.62 48.19
CA ASN A 18 -1.87 17.97 47.97
C ASN A 18 -1.61 19.48 48.05
N THR A 19 -2.66 20.31 48.01
CA THR A 19 -2.58 21.78 47.99
C THR A 19 -3.61 22.45 48.92
N PRO A 20 -3.53 22.26 50.25
CA PRO A 20 -4.59 22.64 51.19
C PRO A 20 -4.80 24.15 51.36
N ASP A 21 -3.79 24.99 51.12
CA ASP A 21 -3.82 26.44 51.43
C ASP A 21 -4.20 27.35 50.25
N ASN A 22 -4.37 26.82 49.04
CA ASN A 22 -4.76 27.61 47.87
C ASN A 22 -6.19 27.29 47.45
N ASN A 23 -7.00 28.35 47.25
CA ASN A 23 -8.34 28.25 46.66
C ASN A 23 -8.35 27.78 45.19
N LEU A 24 -7.20 27.34 44.66
CA LEU A 24 -6.98 26.96 43.26
C LEU A 24 -6.42 25.55 43.20
N ILE A 25 -6.99 24.74 42.31
CA ILE A 25 -6.51 23.39 41.98
C ILE A 25 -5.81 23.48 40.62
N HIS A 26 -4.56 23.02 40.56
CA HIS A 26 -3.81 22.93 39.32
C HIS A 26 -4.01 21.54 38.71
N ILE A 27 -4.39 21.49 37.43
CA ILE A 27 -4.57 20.24 36.68
C ILE A 27 -3.61 20.27 35.51
N ASN A 28 -2.75 19.25 35.43
CA ASN A 28 -1.84 19.09 34.31
C ASN A 28 -2.52 18.29 33.19
N ILE A 29 -2.43 18.77 31.96
CA ILE A 29 -3.13 18.21 30.79
C ILE A 29 -2.17 17.80 29.65
N GLU A 30 -0.97 17.31 29.97
CA GLU A 30 0.10 17.02 28.98
C GLU A 30 -0.30 16.09 27.83
N HIS A 31 -1.34 15.26 28.02
CA HIS A 31 -1.78 14.27 27.04
C HIS A 31 -2.94 14.73 26.14
N TYR A 32 -3.48 15.93 26.39
CA TYR A 32 -4.67 16.43 25.71
C TYR A 32 -4.56 17.93 25.39
N SER A 33 -5.28 18.38 24.37
CA SER A 33 -5.32 19.82 24.07
C SER A 33 -6.14 20.58 25.12
N TYR A 34 -5.82 21.87 25.31
CA TYR A 34 -6.62 22.76 26.15
C TYR A 34 -8.09 22.77 25.71
N ASP A 35 -8.35 22.78 24.40
CA ASP A 35 -9.71 22.83 23.85
C ASP A 35 -10.51 21.58 24.18
N GLN A 36 -9.89 20.39 24.11
CA GLN A 36 -10.52 19.13 24.52
C GLN A 36 -10.85 19.15 26.02
N PHE A 37 -9.91 19.59 26.85
CA PHE A 37 -10.12 19.67 28.29
C PHE A 37 -11.18 20.71 28.67
N TYR A 38 -11.17 21.86 28.00
CA TYR A 38 -12.17 22.90 28.18
C TYR A 38 -13.56 22.40 27.76
N ALA A 39 -13.68 21.71 26.63
CA ALA A 39 -14.94 21.10 26.20
C ALA A 39 -15.46 20.07 27.21
N LEU A 40 -14.57 19.29 27.83
CA LEU A 40 -14.94 18.37 28.92
C LEU A 40 -15.52 19.13 30.11
N LEU A 41 -14.88 20.23 30.53
CA LEU A 41 -15.37 21.07 31.61
C LEU A 41 -16.72 21.70 31.26
N VAL A 42 -16.86 22.28 30.08
CA VAL A 42 -18.13 22.84 29.59
C VAL A 42 -19.23 21.78 29.64
N PHE A 43 -18.95 20.54 29.23
CA PHE A 43 -19.92 19.47 29.36
C PHE A 43 -20.24 19.12 30.82
N ILE A 44 -19.23 18.98 31.69
CA ILE A 44 -19.44 18.66 33.12
C ILE A 44 -20.32 19.71 33.79
N TYR A 45 -20.14 21.00 33.48
CA TYR A 45 -20.89 22.08 34.11
C TYR A 45 -22.22 22.41 33.42
N ALA A 46 -22.22 22.52 32.09
CA ALA A 46 -23.34 23.02 31.30
C ALA A 46 -24.11 21.94 30.52
N GLU A 47 -23.63 20.69 30.48
CA GLU A 47 -24.18 19.58 29.66
C GLU A 47 -24.23 19.85 28.15
N ILE A 48 -23.38 20.75 27.66
CA ILE A 48 -23.27 21.10 26.24
C ILE A 48 -21.92 20.62 25.73
N ILE A 49 -21.92 19.99 24.56
CA ILE A 49 -20.69 19.63 23.85
C ILE A 49 -20.93 19.72 22.34
N ASP A 50 -19.93 20.24 21.62
CA ASP A 50 -19.94 20.24 20.16
C ASP A 50 -19.73 18.81 19.64
N PHE A 51 -20.53 18.40 18.66
CA PHE A 51 -20.48 17.05 18.10
C PHE A 51 -19.13 16.71 17.46
N ASN A 52 -18.51 17.66 16.75
CA ASN A 52 -17.22 17.44 16.10
C ASN A 52 -16.11 17.24 17.13
N VAL A 53 -16.15 18.05 18.19
CA VAL A 53 -15.19 17.97 19.30
C VAL A 53 -15.37 16.66 20.09
N LEU A 54 -16.62 16.19 20.27
CA LEU A 54 -16.92 14.93 20.96
C LEU A 54 -16.25 13.71 20.31
N LEU A 55 -16.19 13.63 18.97
CA LEU A 55 -15.57 12.50 18.25
C LEU A 55 -14.06 12.36 18.52
N GLU A 56 -13.38 13.48 18.76
CA GLU A 56 -11.92 13.52 19.00
C GLU A 56 -11.54 13.27 20.47
N MET A 57 -12.53 13.27 21.37
CA MET A 57 -12.32 13.20 22.82
C MET A 57 -12.48 11.80 23.43
N GLU A 58 -12.63 10.74 22.62
CA GLU A 58 -12.95 9.39 23.11
C GLU A 58 -12.00 8.90 24.22
N LYS A 59 -10.69 9.10 24.03
CA LYS A 59 -9.67 8.69 25.00
C LYS A 59 -9.83 9.42 26.33
N MET A 60 -10.01 10.75 26.28
CA MET A 60 -10.23 11.60 27.44
C MET A 60 -11.53 11.24 28.18
N ILE A 61 -12.62 11.04 27.43
CA ILE A 61 -13.94 10.68 27.98
C ILE A 61 -13.89 9.34 28.71
N SER A 62 -13.13 8.38 28.17
CA SER A 62 -12.90 7.07 28.77
C SER A 62 -12.03 7.17 30.02
N GLU A 63 -10.93 7.91 29.94
CA GLU A 63 -10.00 8.15 31.07
C GLU A 63 -10.71 8.80 32.26
N TYR A 64 -11.48 9.85 32.00
CA TYR A 64 -12.25 10.54 33.04
C TYR A 64 -13.61 9.89 33.34
N SER A 65 -13.92 8.71 32.79
CA SER A 65 -15.16 7.97 33.10
C SER A 65 -16.43 8.83 33.00
N VAL A 66 -16.58 9.63 31.93
CA VAL A 66 -17.76 10.49 31.75
C VAL A 66 -18.88 9.71 31.06
N THR A 67 -19.63 8.92 31.84
CA THR A 67 -20.60 7.92 31.35
C THR A 67 -21.56 8.45 30.29
N ARG A 68 -22.08 9.66 30.45
CA ARG A 68 -23.05 10.24 29.52
C ARG A 68 -22.44 10.58 28.14
N LEU A 69 -21.19 11.03 28.10
CA LEU A 69 -20.47 11.24 26.84
C LEU A 69 -20.11 9.91 26.18
N ILE A 70 -19.81 8.87 26.96
CA ILE A 70 -19.62 7.50 26.44
C ILE A 70 -20.92 7.01 25.77
N GLU A 71 -22.08 7.26 26.38
CA GLU A 71 -23.39 6.92 25.80
C GLU A 71 -23.68 7.74 24.54
N TYR A 72 -23.36 9.04 24.52
CA TYR A 72 -23.49 9.86 23.31
C TYR A 72 -22.57 9.39 22.19
N LEU A 73 -21.30 9.06 22.47
CA LEU A 73 -20.40 8.45 21.47
C LEU A 73 -20.95 7.14 20.91
N LYS A 74 -21.51 6.28 21.78
CA LYS A 74 -22.16 5.03 21.35
C LYS A 74 -23.37 5.31 20.45
N PHE A 75 -24.19 6.29 20.79
CA PHE A 75 -25.37 6.67 20.01
C PHE A 75 -25.00 7.25 18.65
N ILE A 76 -24.05 8.18 18.61
CA ILE A 76 -23.53 8.81 17.39
C ILE A 76 -22.94 7.77 16.45
N ARG A 77 -22.11 6.86 16.97
CA ARG A 77 -21.54 5.75 16.19
C ARG A 77 -22.60 4.79 15.67
N LYS A 78 -23.73 4.65 16.37
CA LYS A 78 -24.84 3.80 15.95
C LYS A 78 -25.68 4.44 14.84
N GLU A 79 -25.80 5.77 14.80
CA GLU A 79 -26.47 6.50 13.71
C GLU A 79 -25.61 6.64 12.45
N ILE A 80 -24.28 6.53 12.56
CA ILE A 80 -23.42 6.27 11.41
C ILE A 80 -23.60 4.79 11.04
N SER A 81 -24.59 4.50 10.20
CA SER A 81 -24.70 3.20 9.51
C SER A 81 -23.32 2.83 8.98
N THR A 82 -22.75 1.74 9.49
CA THR A 82 -21.44 1.28 9.04
C THR A 82 -21.58 0.87 7.57
N ILE A 83 -21.07 1.70 6.67
CA ILE A 83 -21.01 1.38 5.25
C ILE A 83 -20.13 0.12 5.13
N PRO A 84 -20.65 -1.01 4.60
CA PRO A 84 -19.83 -2.19 4.39
C PRO A 84 -18.67 -1.86 3.44
N PRO A 85 -17.48 -2.46 3.62
CA PRO A 85 -16.36 -2.23 2.72
C PRO A 85 -16.74 -2.58 1.28
N SER A 86 -16.21 -1.83 0.32
CA SER A 86 -16.44 -2.12 -1.10
C SER A 86 -15.89 -3.49 -1.48
N THR A 87 -16.72 -4.33 -2.09
CA THR A 87 -16.33 -5.63 -2.65
C THR A 87 -15.90 -5.53 -4.12
N PHE A 88 -15.99 -4.35 -4.74
CA PHE A 88 -15.83 -4.13 -6.18
C PHE A 88 -14.59 -4.84 -6.76
N HIS A 89 -13.43 -4.62 -6.15
CA HIS A 89 -12.17 -5.21 -6.61
C HIS A 89 -12.16 -6.75 -6.44
N GLU A 90 -12.73 -7.25 -5.34
CA GLU A 90 -12.80 -8.68 -5.07
C GLU A 90 -13.78 -9.40 -5.99
N ASP A 91 -14.88 -8.74 -6.35
CA ASP A 91 -15.89 -9.31 -7.24
C ASP A 91 -15.27 -9.59 -8.62
N PHE A 92 -14.48 -8.66 -9.18
CA PHE A 92 -13.75 -8.91 -10.42
C PHE A 92 -12.70 -10.01 -10.29
N LEU A 93 -11.93 -10.05 -9.20
CA LEU A 93 -10.93 -11.10 -9.00
C LEU A 93 -11.59 -12.48 -8.91
N LYS A 94 -12.60 -12.63 -8.05
CA LYS A 94 -13.29 -13.91 -7.82
C LYS A 94 -14.02 -14.38 -9.06
N THR A 95 -14.54 -13.46 -9.89
CA THR A 95 -15.36 -13.82 -11.03
C THR A 95 -14.58 -13.92 -12.35
N LEU A 96 -13.53 -13.13 -12.57
CA LEU A 96 -12.84 -13.06 -13.87
C LEU A 96 -11.48 -13.77 -13.91
N LEU A 97 -10.77 -13.88 -12.78
CA LEU A 97 -9.41 -14.42 -12.75
C LEU A 97 -9.30 -15.96 -12.75
N PRO A 98 -10.22 -16.74 -12.13
CA PRO A 98 -10.10 -18.20 -12.10
C PRO A 98 -10.05 -18.82 -13.51
N GLU A 99 -9.21 -19.85 -13.68
CA GLU A 99 -9.04 -20.53 -14.97
C GLU A 99 -10.34 -21.14 -15.51
N ASP A 100 -11.24 -21.56 -14.61
CA ASP A 100 -12.53 -22.15 -14.92
C ASP A 100 -13.68 -21.13 -14.98
N SER A 101 -13.40 -19.83 -14.92
CA SER A 101 -14.43 -18.77 -14.94
C SER A 101 -15.36 -18.87 -16.16
N GLU A 102 -16.64 -19.11 -15.88
CA GLU A 102 -17.71 -19.11 -16.91
C GLU A 102 -17.91 -17.71 -17.52
N ILE A 103 -17.70 -16.64 -16.76
CA ILE A 103 -17.78 -15.27 -17.30
C ILE A 103 -16.64 -15.03 -18.29
N THR A 104 -15.41 -15.40 -17.94
CA THR A 104 -14.25 -15.27 -18.83
C THR A 104 -14.39 -16.16 -20.07
N LYS A 105 -14.96 -17.36 -19.94
CA LYS A 105 -15.28 -18.22 -21.10
C LYS A 105 -16.31 -17.60 -22.04
N LEU A 106 -17.33 -16.94 -21.51
CA LEU A 106 -18.41 -16.33 -22.31
C LEU A 106 -18.03 -14.98 -22.93
N PHE A 107 -17.30 -14.14 -22.19
CA PHE A 107 -17.06 -12.74 -22.55
C PHE A 107 -15.58 -12.40 -22.81
N GLY A 108 -14.67 -13.34 -22.55
CA GLY A 108 -13.26 -13.21 -22.89
C GLY A 108 -13.09 -13.13 -24.41
N ASN A 109 -12.33 -12.13 -24.86
CA ASN A 109 -12.21 -11.78 -26.28
C ASN A 109 -10.78 -11.46 -26.70
N VAL A 110 -9.81 -11.84 -25.87
CA VAL A 110 -8.38 -11.79 -26.15
C VAL A 110 -7.66 -12.79 -25.27
N SER A 111 -6.54 -13.34 -25.72
CA SER A 111 -5.74 -14.27 -24.93
C SER A 111 -4.26 -13.91 -24.96
N PHE A 112 -3.58 -14.06 -23.83
CA PHE A 112 -2.12 -14.12 -23.78
C PHE A 112 -1.68 -15.53 -24.17
N LYS A 113 -0.75 -15.63 -25.12
CA LYS A 113 -0.10 -16.87 -25.51
C LYS A 113 1.30 -16.94 -24.92
N ILE A 114 1.57 -17.98 -24.15
CA ILE A 114 2.84 -18.23 -23.45
C ILE A 114 3.24 -19.65 -23.80
N ASP A 115 4.21 -19.81 -24.70
CA ASP A 115 4.53 -21.09 -25.35
C ASP A 115 3.25 -21.74 -25.92
N ASP A 116 2.85 -22.89 -25.38
CA ASP A 116 1.63 -23.64 -25.76
C ASP A 116 0.40 -23.32 -24.87
N LYS A 117 0.56 -22.46 -23.86
CA LYS A 117 -0.51 -22.09 -22.93
C LYS A 117 -1.22 -20.82 -23.38
N MET A 118 -2.53 -20.79 -23.16
CA MET A 118 -3.41 -19.66 -23.45
C MET A 118 -4.10 -19.19 -22.19
N ILE A 119 -4.01 -17.89 -21.88
CA ILE A 119 -4.71 -17.24 -20.77
C ILE A 119 -5.71 -16.25 -21.37
N THR A 120 -6.98 -16.59 -21.36
CA THR A 120 -8.06 -15.75 -21.91
C THR A 120 -8.46 -14.67 -20.93
N THR A 121 -8.72 -13.47 -21.46
CA THR A 121 -9.05 -12.26 -20.69
C THR A 121 -9.90 -11.30 -21.52
N HIS A 122 -10.08 -10.08 -21.03
CA HIS A 122 -11.04 -9.11 -21.54
C HIS A 122 -10.34 -7.83 -22.01
N LYS A 123 -10.44 -7.51 -23.30
CA LYS A 123 -9.84 -6.30 -23.89
C LYS A 123 -10.24 -5.02 -23.15
N VAL A 124 -11.49 -4.93 -22.70
CA VAL A 124 -12.01 -3.71 -22.05
C VAL A 124 -11.18 -3.33 -20.82
N PHE A 125 -10.79 -4.30 -19.99
CA PHE A 125 -9.96 -4.04 -18.82
C PHE A 125 -8.51 -3.75 -19.21
N LEU A 126 -7.96 -4.48 -20.19
CA LEU A 126 -6.61 -4.19 -20.70
C LEU A 126 -6.51 -2.75 -21.22
N CYS A 127 -7.42 -2.33 -22.10
CA CYS A 127 -7.45 -0.98 -22.67
C CYS A 127 -7.70 0.10 -21.61
N ALA A 128 -8.60 -0.14 -20.65
CA ALA A 128 -8.91 0.83 -19.61
C ALA A 128 -7.76 1.05 -18.62
N ARG A 129 -6.87 0.05 -18.47
CA ARG A 129 -5.78 0.06 -17.47
C ARG A 129 -4.40 0.30 -18.07
N SER A 130 -4.27 0.31 -19.39
CA SER A 130 -3.01 0.55 -20.10
C SER A 130 -3.27 1.22 -21.45
N GLU A 131 -2.67 2.40 -21.63
CA GLU A 131 -2.66 3.10 -22.93
C GLU A 131 -1.97 2.28 -24.02
N TYR A 132 -0.99 1.45 -23.64
CA TYR A 132 -0.32 0.54 -24.56
C TYR A 132 -1.31 -0.47 -25.15
N PHE A 133 -2.09 -1.17 -24.32
CA PHE A 133 -3.11 -2.10 -24.81
C PHE A 133 -4.21 -1.38 -25.61
N ASN A 134 -4.64 -0.19 -25.15
CA ASN A 134 -5.61 0.61 -25.89
C ASN A 134 -5.09 0.94 -27.30
N THR A 135 -3.84 1.38 -27.41
CA THR A 135 -3.18 1.69 -28.68
C THR A 135 -3.02 0.44 -29.56
N MET A 136 -2.58 -0.67 -28.96
CA MET A 136 -2.40 -1.96 -29.64
C MET A 136 -3.69 -2.43 -30.31
N PHE A 137 -4.81 -2.38 -29.59
CA PHE A 137 -6.10 -2.84 -30.12
C PHE A 137 -6.80 -1.82 -31.03
N ALA A 138 -6.54 -0.52 -30.87
CA ALA A 138 -7.16 0.52 -31.69
C ALA A 138 -6.47 0.75 -33.05
N LYS A 139 -5.15 0.53 -33.14
CA LYS A 139 -4.34 0.94 -34.32
C LYS A 139 -4.08 -0.16 -35.36
N GLY A 140 -4.88 -1.22 -35.38
CA GLY A 140 -4.77 -2.24 -36.45
C GLY A 140 -3.53 -3.13 -36.37
N MET A 141 -2.87 -3.21 -35.21
CA MET A 141 -1.72 -4.13 -34.98
C MET A 141 -2.14 -5.59 -35.13
N LEU A 142 -1.18 -6.52 -35.23
CA LEU A 142 -1.47 -7.95 -35.40
C LEU A 142 -2.44 -8.46 -34.31
N GLU A 143 -2.22 -8.06 -33.07
CA GLU A 143 -3.02 -8.42 -31.89
C GLU A 143 -4.47 -7.93 -31.99
N SER A 144 -4.72 -6.84 -32.72
CA SER A 144 -6.08 -6.36 -33.00
C SER A 144 -6.85 -7.27 -33.97
N GLN A 145 -6.13 -8.02 -34.81
CA GLN A 145 -6.70 -8.94 -35.80
C GLN A 145 -6.78 -10.37 -35.24
N THR A 146 -5.74 -10.83 -34.54
CA THR A 146 -5.65 -12.19 -34.02
C THR A 146 -6.34 -12.36 -32.67
N ASN A 147 -6.49 -11.29 -31.90
CA ASN A 147 -6.90 -11.33 -30.49
C ASN A 147 -5.95 -12.18 -29.62
N VAL A 148 -4.68 -12.29 -30.01
CA VAL A 148 -3.66 -13.03 -29.28
C VAL A 148 -2.47 -12.11 -29.01
N ILE A 149 -2.12 -11.94 -27.74
CA ILE A 149 -0.91 -11.24 -27.28
C ILE A 149 0.17 -12.29 -27.03
N GLN A 150 1.27 -12.26 -27.79
CA GLN A 150 2.38 -13.19 -27.58
C GLN A 150 3.28 -12.71 -26.43
N ILE A 151 3.47 -13.55 -25.42
CA ILE A 151 4.52 -13.38 -24.41
C ILE A 151 5.73 -14.16 -24.87
N LEU A 152 6.86 -13.48 -24.99
CA LEU A 152 8.15 -14.12 -25.27
C LEU A 152 8.75 -14.60 -23.96
N THR A 153 9.02 -15.90 -23.87
CA THR A 153 9.69 -16.51 -22.74
C THR A 153 11.19 -16.53 -23.02
N ASP A 154 11.96 -15.72 -22.29
CA ASP A 154 13.41 -15.90 -22.29
C ASP A 154 13.75 -17.05 -21.35
N LYS A 155 14.22 -18.17 -21.91
CA LYS A 155 14.64 -19.34 -21.14
C LYS A 155 15.81 -19.03 -20.18
N ASN A 156 16.49 -17.90 -20.37
CA ASN A 156 17.59 -17.46 -19.52
C ASN A 156 17.14 -16.54 -18.39
N MET A 157 15.87 -16.10 -18.34
CA MET A 157 15.34 -15.43 -17.16
C MET A 157 15.07 -16.48 -16.09
N GLU A 158 15.97 -16.58 -15.11
CA GLU A 158 15.82 -17.45 -13.93
C GLU A 158 14.63 -17.05 -13.05
N PHE A 159 14.12 -15.82 -13.19
CA PHE A 159 13.08 -15.26 -12.35
C PHE A 159 11.77 -15.10 -13.11
N GLY A 160 10.77 -15.85 -12.64
CA GLY A 160 9.39 -15.69 -13.05
C GLY A 160 8.84 -16.93 -13.73
N HIS A 161 7.70 -17.41 -13.23
CA HIS A 161 6.84 -18.30 -13.98
C HIS A 161 6.02 -17.42 -14.95
N PRO A 162 6.24 -17.44 -16.28
CA PRO A 162 5.63 -16.45 -17.18
C PRO A 162 4.10 -16.45 -17.15
N VAL A 163 3.51 -17.64 -16.92
CA VAL A 163 2.07 -17.82 -16.66
C VAL A 163 1.63 -17.07 -15.40
N GLU A 164 2.37 -17.23 -14.31
CA GLU A 164 2.08 -16.56 -13.05
C GLU A 164 2.26 -15.05 -13.17
N ASN A 165 3.29 -14.57 -13.86
CA ASN A 165 3.51 -13.15 -14.11
C ASN A 165 2.32 -12.53 -14.87
N VAL A 166 1.76 -13.22 -15.86
CA VAL A 166 0.55 -12.76 -16.56
C VAL A 166 -0.68 -12.82 -15.63
N ASN A 167 -0.81 -13.84 -14.79
CA ASN A 167 -1.91 -13.89 -13.81
C ASN A 167 -1.80 -12.74 -12.78
N ASN A 168 -0.60 -12.41 -12.32
CA ASN A 168 -0.34 -11.29 -11.41
C ASN A 168 -0.61 -9.94 -12.09
N LEU A 169 -0.26 -9.82 -13.38
CA LEU A 169 -0.64 -8.67 -14.19
C LEU A 169 -2.17 -8.53 -14.28
N LEU A 170 -2.88 -9.62 -14.55
CA LEU A 170 -4.35 -9.62 -14.63
C LEU A 170 -5.00 -9.33 -13.27
N GLN A 171 -4.45 -9.84 -12.17
CA GLN A 171 -4.87 -9.49 -10.81
C GLN A 171 -4.79 -7.98 -10.60
N TYR A 172 -3.67 -7.35 -10.97
CA TYR A 172 -3.54 -5.90 -10.90
C TYR A 172 -4.54 -5.18 -11.82
N ILE A 173 -4.72 -5.64 -13.05
CA ILE A 173 -5.64 -5.02 -14.01
C ILE A 173 -7.08 -5.01 -13.49
N TYR A 174 -7.51 -6.10 -12.85
CA TYR A 174 -8.86 -6.21 -12.31
C TYR A 174 -9.06 -5.55 -10.94
N SER A 175 -8.02 -5.39 -10.14
CA SER A 175 -8.17 -4.97 -8.73
C SER A 175 -7.38 -3.72 -8.31
N ASP A 176 -6.39 -3.29 -9.09
CA ASP A 176 -5.38 -2.29 -8.71
C ASP A 176 -4.58 -2.68 -7.45
N LYS A 177 -4.56 -3.97 -7.10
CA LYS A 177 -3.81 -4.54 -5.97
C LYS A 177 -2.84 -5.61 -6.44
N LEU A 178 -1.75 -5.76 -5.70
CA LEU A 178 -0.80 -6.85 -5.81
C LEU A 178 -0.61 -7.46 -4.43
N ASP A 179 -0.83 -8.77 -4.33
CA ASP A 179 -0.59 -9.57 -3.13
C ASP A 179 0.32 -10.74 -3.55
N ILE A 180 1.60 -10.43 -3.73
CA ILE A 180 2.60 -11.31 -4.32
C ILE A 180 3.92 -11.16 -3.54
N ASP A 181 4.78 -12.18 -3.61
CA ASP A 181 6.10 -12.13 -3.01
C ASP A 181 7.11 -11.32 -3.85
N VAL A 182 8.32 -11.15 -3.32
CA VAL A 182 9.40 -10.40 -3.98
C VAL A 182 9.82 -11.03 -5.32
N ASN A 183 9.81 -12.36 -5.44
CA ASN A 183 10.22 -13.04 -6.67
C ASN A 183 9.19 -12.82 -7.79
N ALA A 184 7.91 -12.92 -7.46
CA ALA A 184 6.81 -12.60 -8.35
C ALA A 184 6.81 -11.11 -8.74
N ALA A 185 7.14 -10.20 -7.82
CA ALA A 185 7.27 -8.77 -8.11
C ALA A 185 8.41 -8.49 -9.10
N ILE A 186 9.58 -9.15 -8.92
CA ILE A 186 10.71 -9.10 -9.86
C ILE A 186 10.29 -9.64 -11.23
N GLY A 187 9.58 -10.77 -11.27
CA GLY A 187 9.09 -11.38 -12.51
C GLY A 187 8.02 -10.55 -13.24
N LEU A 188 7.24 -9.75 -12.51
CA LEU A 188 6.19 -8.89 -13.06
C LEU A 188 6.74 -7.56 -13.61
N LEU A 189 7.83 -7.03 -13.06
CA LEU A 189 8.46 -5.75 -13.45
C LEU A 189 8.72 -5.56 -14.96
N PRO A 190 9.14 -6.60 -15.73
CA PRO A 190 9.29 -6.50 -17.18
C PRO A 190 7.96 -6.19 -17.87
N LEU A 191 6.88 -6.85 -17.46
CA LEU A 191 5.55 -6.68 -18.06
C LEU A 191 4.97 -5.30 -17.75
N THR A 192 5.18 -4.78 -16.54
CA THR A 192 4.71 -3.44 -16.17
C THR A 192 5.40 -2.37 -17.01
N THR A 193 6.68 -2.54 -17.31
CA THR A 193 7.43 -1.66 -18.20
C THR A 193 7.00 -1.82 -19.66
N GLN A 194 6.91 -3.06 -20.15
CA GLN A 194 6.49 -3.36 -21.52
C GLN A 194 5.11 -2.80 -21.85
N TYR A 195 4.17 -2.89 -20.91
CA TYR A 195 2.79 -2.43 -21.09
C TYR A 195 2.53 -1.03 -20.55
N ASN A 196 3.57 -0.27 -20.22
CA ASN A 196 3.51 1.12 -19.75
C ASN A 196 2.53 1.32 -18.57
N MET A 197 2.71 0.53 -17.51
CA MET A 197 1.84 0.49 -16.33
C MET A 197 2.57 1.02 -15.09
N GLU A 198 2.84 2.33 -15.09
CA GLU A 198 3.67 3.01 -14.07
C GLU A 198 3.21 2.78 -12.63
N ARG A 199 1.90 2.77 -12.35
CA ARG A 199 1.42 2.49 -10.99
C ARG A 199 1.70 1.04 -10.56
N CYS A 200 1.52 0.07 -11.46
CA CYS A 200 1.86 -1.32 -11.20
C CYS A 200 3.36 -1.49 -10.95
N LYS A 201 4.17 -0.82 -11.77
CA LYS A 201 5.63 -0.77 -11.62
C LYS A 201 6.04 -0.27 -10.24
N HIS A 202 5.49 0.86 -9.79
CA HIS A 202 5.76 1.39 -8.44
C HIS A 202 5.32 0.45 -7.31
N LEU A 203 4.24 -0.32 -7.49
CA LEU A 203 3.85 -1.34 -6.51
C LEU A 203 4.86 -2.48 -6.45
N CYS A 204 5.34 -2.96 -7.61
CA CYS A 204 6.42 -3.95 -7.66
C CYS A 204 7.69 -3.42 -6.98
N GLU A 205 8.11 -2.19 -7.28
CA GLU A 205 9.26 -1.55 -6.64
C GLU A 205 9.10 -1.53 -5.11
N SER A 206 7.95 -1.11 -4.60
CA SER A 206 7.70 -1.06 -3.15
C SER A 206 7.70 -2.43 -2.47
N ILE A 207 7.25 -3.49 -3.16
CA ILE A 207 7.34 -4.86 -2.64
C ILE A 207 8.80 -5.29 -2.58
N ILE A 208 9.57 -5.03 -3.64
CA ILE A 208 10.97 -5.41 -3.72
C ILE A 208 11.80 -4.67 -2.67
N GLU A 209 11.64 -3.35 -2.54
CA GLU A 209 12.36 -2.50 -1.60
C GLU A 209 12.33 -3.00 -0.14
N LYS A 210 11.24 -3.63 0.28
CA LYS A 210 11.04 -4.14 1.64
C LYS A 210 11.88 -5.38 1.96
N GLU A 211 12.25 -6.15 0.93
CA GLU A 211 12.92 -7.45 1.06
C GLU A 211 14.36 -7.42 0.50
N VAL A 212 14.84 -6.26 0.01
CA VAL A 212 16.22 -6.14 -0.47
C VAL A 212 17.21 -6.22 0.69
N GLU A 213 18.21 -7.10 0.54
CA GLU A 213 19.29 -7.29 1.50
C GLU A 213 20.66 -6.96 0.88
N THR A 214 21.71 -6.86 1.69
CA THR A 214 23.08 -6.54 1.22
C THR A 214 23.59 -7.53 0.17
N ASP A 215 23.21 -8.81 0.27
CA ASP A 215 23.68 -9.85 -0.64
C ASP A 215 22.90 -9.83 -1.97
N THR A 216 21.67 -9.33 -1.98
CA THR A 216 20.77 -9.31 -3.16
C THR A 216 20.72 -7.94 -3.85
N VAL A 217 21.16 -6.87 -3.19
CA VAL A 217 21.03 -5.48 -3.68
C VAL A 217 21.65 -5.23 -5.05
N LEU A 218 22.79 -5.86 -5.38
CA LEU A 218 23.43 -5.69 -6.68
C LEU A 218 22.61 -6.32 -7.80
N PHE A 219 22.05 -7.51 -7.57
CA PHE A 219 21.17 -8.15 -8.52
C PHE A 219 19.91 -7.30 -8.76
N VAL A 220 19.28 -6.83 -7.69
CA VAL A 220 18.09 -5.97 -7.79
C VAL A 220 18.42 -4.65 -8.50
N PHE A 221 19.58 -4.06 -8.25
CA PHE A 221 20.06 -2.87 -8.98
C PHE A 221 20.15 -3.13 -10.49
N GLN A 222 20.70 -4.27 -10.91
CA GLN A 222 20.81 -4.63 -12.32
C GLN A 222 19.43 -4.82 -12.97
N VAL A 223 18.52 -5.50 -12.29
CA VAL A 223 17.13 -5.68 -12.72
C VAL A 223 16.44 -4.32 -12.86
N ALA A 224 16.56 -3.46 -11.85
CA ALA A 224 15.95 -2.14 -11.84
C ALA A 224 16.49 -1.25 -12.97
N ARG A 225 17.81 -1.27 -13.19
CA ARG A 225 18.47 -0.58 -14.29
C ARG A 225 18.00 -1.09 -15.65
N PHE A 226 17.89 -2.40 -15.84
CA PHE A 226 17.51 -3.01 -17.11
C PHE A 226 16.04 -2.72 -17.49
N TYR A 227 15.12 -2.78 -16.52
CA TYR A 227 13.69 -2.50 -16.73
C TYR A 227 13.31 -1.03 -16.48
N GLY A 228 14.30 -0.15 -16.27
CA GLY A 228 14.08 1.28 -16.03
C GLY A 228 13.23 1.58 -14.80
N ALA A 229 13.29 0.75 -13.76
CA ALA A 229 12.65 0.98 -12.47
C ALA A 229 13.49 1.95 -11.65
N ASP A 230 13.36 3.24 -11.98
CA ASP A 230 14.27 4.28 -11.47
C ASP A 230 14.18 4.46 -9.95
N LYS A 231 13.00 4.32 -9.33
CA LYS A 231 12.89 4.48 -7.87
C LYS A 231 13.60 3.36 -7.14
N LEU A 232 13.37 2.12 -7.58
CA LEU A 232 14.07 0.95 -7.03
C LEU A 232 15.58 1.03 -7.28
N LYS A 233 16.01 1.51 -8.45
CA LYS A 233 17.43 1.71 -8.78
C LYS A 233 18.08 2.70 -7.81
N GLU A 234 17.47 3.87 -7.60
CA GLU A 234 17.97 4.87 -6.65
C GLU A 234 17.99 4.33 -5.21
N TYR A 235 16.97 3.58 -4.81
CA TYR A 235 16.94 2.91 -3.51
C TYR A 235 18.11 1.92 -3.36
N CYS A 236 18.34 1.06 -4.35
CA CYS A 236 19.47 0.13 -4.35
C CYS A 236 20.81 0.86 -4.27
N LEU A 237 20.99 1.96 -5.02
CA LEU A 237 22.21 2.78 -4.96
C LEU A 237 22.43 3.36 -3.56
N SER A 238 21.38 3.81 -2.88
CA SER A 238 21.46 4.31 -1.50
C SER A 238 21.88 3.23 -0.50
N LEU A 239 21.37 2.01 -0.65
CA LEU A 239 21.75 0.85 0.17
C LEU A 239 23.20 0.42 -0.11
N ILE A 240 23.60 0.37 -1.39
CA ILE A 240 24.97 0.05 -1.79
C ILE A 240 25.94 1.07 -1.19
N LYS A 241 25.62 2.37 -1.22
CA LYS A 241 26.45 3.41 -0.61
C LYS A 241 26.64 3.18 0.89
N LYS A 242 25.56 2.82 1.60
CA LYS A 242 25.58 2.58 3.05
C LYS A 242 26.46 1.39 3.44
N ASP A 243 26.39 0.29 2.70
CA ASP A 243 27.09 -0.97 3.00
C ASP A 243 28.20 -1.31 1.98
N LEU A 244 28.78 -0.29 1.32
CA LEU A 244 29.68 -0.44 0.16
C LEU A 244 30.80 -1.48 0.38
N LYS A 245 31.45 -1.46 1.55
CA LYS A 245 32.54 -2.39 1.86
C LYS A 245 32.09 -3.85 1.90
N LYS A 246 30.85 -4.12 2.32
CA LYS A 246 30.28 -5.48 2.33
C LYS A 246 29.88 -5.88 0.92
N VAL A 247 29.19 -4.98 0.21
CA VAL A 247 28.75 -5.20 -1.17
C VAL A 247 29.93 -5.52 -2.09
N GLN A 248 31.07 -4.85 -1.92
CA GLN A 248 32.31 -5.11 -2.67
C GLN A 248 32.90 -6.51 -2.47
N GLN A 249 32.53 -7.21 -1.39
CA GLN A 249 33.00 -8.57 -1.11
C GLN A 249 32.09 -9.65 -1.71
N THR A 250 30.91 -9.28 -2.21
CA THR A 250 29.97 -10.22 -2.83
C THR A 250 30.49 -10.73 -4.17
N GLU A 251 30.09 -11.94 -4.56
CA GLU A 251 30.46 -12.50 -5.87
C GLU A 251 29.88 -11.68 -7.03
N THR A 252 28.66 -11.14 -6.85
CA THR A 252 27.98 -10.28 -7.83
C THR A 252 28.76 -9.01 -8.15
N TRP A 253 29.58 -8.51 -7.21
CA TRP A 253 30.45 -7.35 -7.49
C TRP A 253 31.47 -7.63 -8.60
N LYS A 254 31.98 -8.86 -8.67
CA LYS A 254 33.01 -9.27 -9.64
C LYS A 254 32.46 -9.40 -11.06
N THR A 255 31.13 -9.52 -11.21
CA THR A 255 30.47 -9.67 -12.51
C THR A 255 29.92 -8.35 -13.07
N LEU A 256 30.05 -7.25 -12.33
CA LEU A 256 29.61 -5.92 -12.78
C LEU A 256 30.40 -5.46 -14.00
N SER A 257 29.68 -4.87 -14.95
CA SER A 257 30.24 -4.15 -16.09
C SER A 257 30.84 -2.81 -15.66
N ASN A 258 31.76 -2.28 -16.49
CA ASN A 258 32.38 -0.97 -16.22
C ASN A 258 31.35 0.16 -16.08
N GLN A 259 30.25 0.11 -16.83
CA GLN A 259 29.18 1.12 -16.74
C GLN A 259 28.44 1.06 -15.41
N GLU A 260 28.18 -0.14 -14.89
CA GLU A 260 27.52 -0.33 -13.59
C GLU A 260 28.43 0.15 -12.45
N LEU A 261 29.72 -0.16 -12.53
CA LEU A 261 30.72 0.32 -11.59
C LEU A 261 30.82 1.85 -11.59
N GLU A 262 30.87 2.48 -12.76
CA GLU A 262 30.88 3.95 -12.87
C GLU A 262 29.63 4.58 -12.25
N GLU A 263 28.45 4.02 -12.51
CA GLU A 263 27.17 4.49 -11.97
C GLU A 263 27.13 4.38 -10.44
N ILE A 264 27.52 3.22 -9.89
CA ILE A 264 27.61 2.98 -8.44
C ILE A 264 28.62 3.94 -7.79
N MET A 265 29.81 4.08 -8.37
CA MET A 265 30.87 4.91 -7.80
C MET A 265 30.51 6.40 -7.85
N LYS A 266 29.85 6.87 -8.90
CA LYS A 266 29.38 8.26 -9.00
C LYS A 266 28.36 8.59 -7.90
N HIS A 267 27.39 7.69 -7.66
CA HIS A 267 26.39 7.88 -6.61
C HIS A 267 27.00 7.76 -5.20
N SER A 268 28.09 7.03 -5.02
CA SER A 268 28.78 6.91 -3.73
C SER A 268 29.52 8.19 -3.28
N GLN A 269 29.87 9.08 -4.21
CA GLN A 269 30.65 10.31 -3.98
C GLN A 269 29.81 11.57 -3.69
N THR A 270 28.54 11.57 -4.09
CA THR A 270 27.52 12.61 -3.79
C THR A 270 26.79 12.26 -2.51
#